data_AF-A0A7Y4ZKS8-F1
#
_entry.id   AF-A0A7Y4ZKS8-F1
#
_cell.length_a   1.000
_cell.length_b   1.000
_cell.length_c   1.000
_cell.angle_alpha   90.00
_cell.angle_beta   90.00
_cell.angle_gamma   90.00
#
_symmetry.space_group_name_H-M   'P 1'
#
loop_
_entity.id
_entity.type
_entity.pdbx_description
1 polymer ?
#
loop_
_entity_poly.entity_id
_entity_poly.type
_entity_poly.pdbx_seq_one_letter_code
_entity_poly.pdbx_strand_id
1 'polypeptide(L)'
;MTKPVPWIFLLALSTFACSASTSSRVSTINGLKGDATAGKSVYTSNCASCHGSDAKSGSARESLPSKSASTAYAQIIDGKGSMPSFDNLSDQDIANVWAYVQSLK
;
A
#
# COMPACT_ATOMS: atom_id res chain seq x y z
N MET A 1 -25.13 -29.64 -34.57
CA MET A 1 -26.04 -28.52 -34.25
C MET A 1 -25.30 -27.54 -33.34
N THR A 2 -24.46 -26.69 -33.93
CA THR A 2 -23.70 -25.63 -33.26
C THR A 2 -24.46 -24.32 -33.50
N LYS A 3 -24.95 -23.67 -32.43
CA LYS A 3 -25.64 -22.37 -32.57
C LYS A 3 -24.61 -21.27 -32.82
N PRO A 4 -24.85 -20.35 -33.77
CA PRO A 4 -23.90 -19.29 -34.12
C PRO A 4 -23.89 -18.19 -33.05
N VAL A 5 -22.69 -17.73 -32.67
CA VAL A 5 -22.49 -16.54 -31.84
C VAL A 5 -22.69 -15.32 -32.75
N PRO A 6 -23.65 -14.41 -32.48
CA PRO A 6 -23.90 -13.28 -33.37
C PRO A 6 -22.79 -12.24 -33.23
N TRP A 7 -22.20 -11.89 -34.38
CA TRP A 7 -21.29 -10.78 -34.60
C TRP A 7 -21.99 -9.43 -34.45
N ILE A 8 -22.26 -8.98 -33.22
CA ILE A 8 -22.71 -7.61 -32.96
C ILE A 8 -21.99 -7.04 -31.73
N PHE A 9 -21.54 -5.79 -31.88
CA PHE A 9 -20.91 -4.87 -30.93
C PHE A 9 -19.37 -4.86 -30.84
N LEU A 10 -18.77 -4.40 -31.94
CA LEU A 10 -17.73 -3.37 -31.88
C LEU A 10 -18.26 -2.11 -31.14
N LEU A 11 -17.36 -1.42 -30.43
CA LEU A 11 -17.49 -0.13 -29.72
C LEU A 11 -18.16 -0.13 -28.33
N ALA A 12 -17.33 -0.37 -27.30
CA ALA A 12 -17.24 0.52 -26.13
C ALA A 12 -15.84 0.38 -25.51
N LEU A 13 -14.85 1.05 -26.12
CA LEU A 13 -13.54 1.24 -25.53
C LEU A 13 -13.68 2.31 -24.42
N SER A 14 -14.35 1.96 -23.33
CA SER A 14 -14.56 2.86 -22.20
C SER A 14 -13.44 2.64 -21.19
N THR A 15 -12.52 3.60 -21.18
CA THR A 15 -11.31 3.67 -20.38
C THR A 15 -11.64 3.73 -18.89
N PHE A 16 -11.49 2.61 -18.19
CA PHE A 16 -11.46 2.57 -16.73
C PHE A 16 -10.11 2.03 -16.26
N ALA A 17 -9.07 2.88 -16.35
CA ALA A 17 -7.73 2.55 -15.91
C ALA A 17 -7.22 3.59 -14.92
N CYS A 18 -7.81 3.67 -13.72
CA CYS A 18 -7.29 4.47 -12.61
C CYS A 18 -6.75 3.62 -11.44
N SER A 19 -6.64 2.30 -11.62
CA SER A 19 -6.07 1.39 -10.59
C SER A 19 -4.68 0.84 -10.95
N ALA A 20 -4.09 1.27 -12.06
CA ALA A 20 -2.78 0.79 -12.51
C ALA A 20 -1.62 1.33 -11.66
N SER A 21 -1.76 2.55 -11.10
CA SER A 21 -0.67 3.26 -10.43
C SER A 21 -0.25 2.59 -9.11
N THR A 22 -1.19 2.28 -8.22
CA THR A 22 -0.85 1.65 -6.92
C THR A 22 -0.29 0.25 -7.09
N SER A 23 -0.84 -0.55 -8.02
CA SER A 23 -0.31 -1.90 -8.29
C SER A 23 1.14 -1.85 -8.79
N SER A 24 1.46 -0.92 -9.69
CA SER A 24 2.81 -0.70 -10.19
C SER A 24 3.78 -0.22 -9.09
N ARG A 25 3.35 0.72 -8.24
CA ARG A 25 4.08 1.18 -7.06
C ARG A 25 4.37 0.04 -6.10
N VAL A 26 3.36 -0.75 -5.74
CA VAL A 26 3.50 -1.92 -4.84
C VAL A 26 4.51 -2.92 -5.39
N SER A 27 4.50 -3.19 -6.70
CA SER A 27 5.50 -4.05 -7.34
C SER A 27 6.92 -3.46 -7.22
N THR A 28 7.06 -2.15 -7.38
CA THR A 28 8.34 -1.44 -7.24
C THR A 28 8.85 -1.54 -5.81
N ILE A 29 8.02 -1.18 -4.82
CA ILE A 29 8.36 -1.21 -3.40
C ILE A 29 8.76 -2.62 -2.94
N ASN A 30 8.08 -3.66 -3.43
CA ASN A 30 8.44 -5.06 -3.12
C ASN A 30 9.87 -5.43 -3.56
N GLY A 31 10.41 -4.78 -4.59
CA GLY A 31 11.78 -4.97 -5.05
C GLY A 31 12.83 -4.14 -4.29
N LEU A 32 12.40 -3.18 -3.44
CA LEU A 32 13.30 -2.30 -2.72
C LEU A 32 13.80 -2.94 -1.42
N LYS A 33 15.06 -2.66 -1.08
CA LYS A 33 15.61 -2.96 0.24
C LYS A 33 15.29 -1.80 1.17
N GLY A 34 14.44 -2.02 2.17
CA GLY A 34 14.14 -1.02 3.18
C GLY A 34 15.26 -0.86 4.21
N ASP A 35 15.44 0.37 4.71
CA ASP A 35 16.30 0.73 5.84
C ASP A 35 15.42 1.10 7.06
N ALA A 36 15.51 0.31 8.12
CA ALA A 36 14.74 0.52 9.35
C ALA A 36 15.11 1.83 10.09
N THR A 37 16.36 2.30 9.98
CA THR A 37 16.82 3.53 10.63
C THR A 37 16.20 4.74 9.95
N ALA A 38 16.25 4.79 8.62
CA ALA A 38 15.56 5.82 7.84
C ALA A 38 14.03 5.74 8.05
N GLY A 39 13.50 4.52 8.07
CA GLY A 39 12.08 4.24 8.26
C GLY A 39 11.52 4.75 9.57
N LYS A 40 12.31 4.70 10.66
CA LYS A 40 11.91 5.23 11.96
C LYS A 40 11.53 6.71 11.89
N SER A 41 12.33 7.54 11.21
CA SER A 41 12.07 8.98 11.10
C SER A 41 10.76 9.26 10.36
N VAL A 42 10.55 8.57 9.24
CA VAL A 42 9.32 8.70 8.44
C VAL A 42 8.11 8.22 9.25
N TYR A 43 8.24 7.09 9.94
CA TYR A 43 7.16 6.52 10.76
C TYR A 43 6.78 7.44 11.93
N THR A 44 7.75 7.99 12.65
CA THR A 44 7.49 8.91 13.76
C THR A 44 6.75 10.16 13.29
N SER A 45 7.09 10.67 12.11
CA SER A 45 6.51 11.90 11.57
C SER A 45 5.10 11.71 11.00
N ASN A 46 4.79 10.52 10.46
CA ASN A 46 3.57 10.31 9.67
C ASN A 46 2.60 9.27 10.26
N CYS A 47 3.08 8.33 11.07
CA CYS A 47 2.32 7.12 11.43
C CYS A 47 2.11 6.96 12.94
N ALA A 48 3.08 7.39 13.75
CA ALA A 48 3.13 7.10 15.18
C ALA A 48 1.98 7.72 15.99
N SER A 49 1.39 8.82 15.52
CA SER A 49 0.23 9.45 16.17
C SER A 49 -0.99 8.53 16.26
N CYS A 50 -1.15 7.62 15.29
CA CYS A 50 -2.27 6.68 15.24
C CYS A 50 -1.85 5.24 15.55
N HIS A 51 -0.63 4.84 15.19
CA HIS A 51 -0.15 3.45 15.35
C HIS A 51 0.74 3.24 16.60
N GLY A 52 1.03 4.30 17.36
CA GLY A 52 1.93 4.26 18.52
C GLY A 52 3.40 4.21 18.11
N SER A 53 4.32 4.56 19.01
CA SER A 53 5.77 4.52 18.70
C SER A 53 6.32 3.09 18.52
N ASP A 54 5.59 2.10 19.01
CA ASP A 54 5.94 0.67 18.97
C ASP A 54 5.16 -0.11 17.89
N ALA A 55 4.37 0.58 17.05
CA ALA A 55 3.52 -0.03 16.03
C ALA A 55 2.49 -1.05 16.54
N LYS A 56 2.24 -1.09 17.86
CA LYS A 56 1.38 -2.07 18.54
C LYS A 56 0.33 -1.41 19.43
N SER A 57 0.62 -0.24 20.01
CA SER A 57 -0.17 0.39 21.08
C SER A 57 -1.08 1.54 20.64
N GLY A 58 -1.06 1.93 19.37
CA GLY A 58 -1.87 3.05 18.87
C GLY A 58 -3.37 2.77 18.77
N SER A 59 -4.16 3.82 18.51
CA SER A 59 -5.61 3.74 18.27
C SER A 59 -6.00 3.06 16.95
N ALA A 60 -5.02 2.62 16.15
CA ALA A 60 -5.25 1.85 14.95
C ALA A 60 -5.92 0.50 15.27
N ARG A 61 -6.97 0.18 14.52
CA ARG A 61 -7.86 -0.96 14.78
C ARG A 61 -7.19 -2.32 14.56
N GLU A 62 -6.14 -2.37 13.75
CA GLU A 62 -5.37 -3.59 13.48
C GLU A 62 -3.87 -3.38 13.70
N SER A 63 -3.22 -4.38 14.30
CA SER A 63 -1.76 -4.41 14.46
C SER A 63 -1.09 -4.56 13.09
N LEU A 64 -0.13 -3.69 12.76
CA LEU A 64 0.61 -3.67 11.50
C LEU A 64 1.37 -4.98 11.15
N PRO A 65 1.95 -5.73 12.11
CA PRO A 65 2.71 -6.96 11.86
C PRO A 65 1.96 -8.12 11.18
N SER A 66 0.63 -8.12 11.20
CA SER A 66 -0.19 -9.25 10.71
C SER A 66 -0.56 -9.16 9.22
N LYS A 67 -0.29 -8.03 8.56
CA LYS A 67 -0.57 -7.84 7.12
C LYS A 67 0.60 -8.33 6.26
N SER A 68 0.29 -8.79 5.05
CA SER A 68 1.32 -8.97 4.02
C SER A 68 1.90 -7.63 3.60
N ALA A 69 3.17 -7.63 3.17
CA ALA A 69 3.87 -6.42 2.72
C ALA A 69 3.09 -5.68 1.62
N SER A 70 2.67 -6.40 0.57
CA SER A 70 1.91 -5.82 -0.55
C SER A 70 0.60 -5.16 -0.13
N THR A 71 -0.15 -5.79 0.79
CA THR A 71 -1.40 -5.22 1.30
C THR A 71 -1.15 -3.99 2.16
N ALA A 72 -0.07 -4.01 2.96
CA ALA A 72 0.33 -2.84 3.74
C ALA A 72 0.75 -1.68 2.84
N TYR A 73 1.56 -1.93 1.80
CA TYR A 73 1.97 -0.90 0.84
C TYR A 73 0.77 -0.28 0.13
N ALA A 74 -0.14 -1.09 -0.40
CA ALA A 74 -1.34 -0.58 -1.05
C ALA A 74 -2.18 0.28 -0.09
N GLN A 75 -2.33 -0.16 1.17
CA GLN A 75 -3.08 0.59 2.17
C GLN A 75 -2.36 1.88 2.61
N ILE A 76 -1.03 1.93 2.62
CA ILE A 76 -0.27 3.16 2.87
C ILE A 76 -0.45 4.14 1.71
N ILE A 77 -0.39 3.66 0.46
CA ILE A 77 -0.54 4.50 -0.72
C ILE A 77 -1.97 5.04 -0.82
N ASP A 78 -2.98 4.17 -0.79
CA ASP A 78 -4.37 4.57 -1.07
C ASP A 78 -5.12 5.08 0.18
N GLY A 79 -4.62 4.76 1.38
CA GLY A 79 -5.38 4.91 2.62
C GLY A 79 -6.53 3.90 2.72
N LYS A 80 -7.15 3.80 3.89
CA LYS A 80 -8.38 3.01 4.10
C LYS A 80 -9.11 3.45 5.37
N GLY A 81 -10.40 3.77 5.23
CA GLY A 81 -11.21 4.21 6.37
C GLY A 81 -10.65 5.49 6.98
N SER A 82 -10.24 5.45 8.25
CA SER A 82 -9.64 6.59 8.95
C SER A 82 -8.13 6.76 8.70
N MET A 83 -7.47 5.81 8.03
CA MET A 83 -6.06 5.95 7.66
C MET A 83 -5.96 6.78 6.38
N PRO A 84 -5.30 7.96 6.41
CA PRO A 84 -5.14 8.80 5.23
C PRO A 84 -4.24 8.13 4.19
N SER A 85 -4.32 8.62 2.95
CA SER A 85 -3.38 8.27 1.87
C SER A 85 -2.03 8.94 2.11
N PHE A 86 -0.96 8.21 1.81
CA PHE A 86 0.44 8.68 1.84
C PHE A 86 1.11 8.46 0.47
N ASP A 87 0.35 8.66 -0.62
CA ASP A 87 0.86 8.54 -1.98
C ASP A 87 2.01 9.52 -2.28
N ASN A 88 2.08 10.62 -1.52
CA ASN A 88 3.13 11.63 -1.54
C ASN A 88 4.48 11.14 -0.99
N LEU A 89 4.52 10.01 -0.28
CA LEU A 89 5.77 9.38 0.14
C LEU A 89 6.41 8.63 -1.03
N SER A 90 7.74 8.69 -1.08
CA SER A 90 8.50 7.92 -2.06
C SER A 90 8.36 6.42 -1.82
N ASP A 91 8.55 5.61 -2.87
CA ASP A 91 8.54 4.16 -2.75
C ASP A 91 9.59 3.65 -1.77
N GLN A 92 10.76 4.30 -1.75
CA GLN A 92 11.83 3.96 -0.81
C GLN A 92 11.44 4.29 0.63
N ASP A 93 10.75 5.41 0.89
CA ASP A 93 10.28 5.74 2.23
C ASP A 93 9.24 4.74 2.74
N ILE A 94 8.32 4.29 1.89
CA ILE A 94 7.35 3.26 2.25
C ILE A 94 8.06 1.93 2.55
N ALA A 95 9.05 1.55 1.75
CA ALA A 95 9.88 0.36 2.01
C ALA A 95 10.65 0.49 3.34
N ASN A 96 11.21 1.66 3.63
CA ASN A 96 11.94 1.96 4.86
C ASN A 96 11.02 1.86 6.08
N VAL A 97 9.83 2.48 6.03
CA VAL A 97 8.83 2.41 7.11
C VAL A 97 8.44 0.97 7.39
N TRP A 98 8.21 0.17 6.35
CA TRP A 98 7.89 -1.23 6.54
C TRP A 98 9.04 -2.01 7.18
N ALA A 99 10.29 -1.78 6.76
CA ALA A 99 11.46 -2.37 7.41
C ALA A 99 11.53 -2.00 8.90
N TYR A 100 11.24 -0.75 9.26
CA TYR A 100 11.16 -0.32 10.66
C TYR A 100 10.05 -1.06 11.43
N VAL A 101 8.84 -1.10 10.90
CA VAL A 101 7.71 -1.81 11.54
C VAL A 101 8.01 -3.30 11.72
N GLN A 102 8.70 -3.93 10.76
CA GLN A 102 9.13 -5.32 10.90
C GLN A 102 10.21 -5.52 11.96
N SER A 103 11.06 -4.52 12.21
CA SER A 103 12.09 -4.58 13.27
C SER A 103 11.53 -4.49 14.69
N LEU A 104 10.29 -4.01 14.86
CA LEU A 104 9.61 -3.87 16.16
C LEU A 104 8.85 -5.13 16.60
N LYS A 105 8.86 -6.18 15.79
CA LYS A 105 8.14 -7.43 16.04
C LYS A 105 8.68 -8.11 17.29
#